data_AF-A0A218ZL25-F1
#
_entry.id   AF-A0A218ZL25-F1
#
_cell.length_a   1.000
_cell.length_b   1.000
_cell.length_c   1.000
_cell.angle_alpha   90.00
_cell.angle_beta   90.00
_cell.angle_gamma   90.00
#
_symmetry.space_group_name_H-M   'P 1'
#
loop_
_entity.id
_entity.type
_entity.pdbx_description
1 polymer ?
#
loop_
_entity_poly.entity_id
_entity_poly.type
_entity_poly.pdbx_seq_one_letter_code
_entity_poly.pdbx_strand_id
1 'polypeptide(L)'
;MKDKITARKAAYAVVIIAMLAVLFYSFLLQVHELAIKPSKIAQAGGARFYENFVYNSSSKIPNSCLVFSYDPTLFNIVGKNSVQYYYIYNQSFMGRASAEYKCLVIDYGYWCGTPDNICQQAFSEYKTSPIATATYLPDNFEYGFYRITGYNSS
;
A
#
# COMPACT_ATOMS: atom_id res chain seq x y z
N MET A 1 39.69 31.29 -31.77
CA MET A 1 39.00 29.97 -31.71
C MET A 1 38.72 29.54 -30.26
N LYS A 2 39.70 29.67 -29.34
CA LYS A 2 39.53 29.37 -27.91
C LYS A 2 38.41 30.20 -27.23
N ASP A 3 38.29 31.48 -27.55
CA ASP A 3 37.29 32.37 -26.92
C ASP A 3 35.83 31.99 -27.25
N LYS A 4 35.60 31.50 -28.48
CA LYS A 4 34.28 31.00 -28.91
C LYS A 4 33.90 29.70 -28.19
N ILE A 5 34.87 28.88 -27.80
CA ILE A 5 34.64 27.63 -27.05
C ILE A 5 34.35 27.95 -25.58
N THR A 6 35.08 28.90 -24.98
CA THR A 6 34.84 29.37 -23.60
C THR A 6 33.47 30.03 -23.46
N ALA A 7 33.08 30.89 -24.41
CA ALA A 7 31.76 31.53 -24.42
C ALA A 7 30.61 30.52 -24.53
N ARG A 8 30.75 29.47 -25.34
CA ARG A 8 29.76 28.38 -25.45
C ARG A 8 29.63 27.60 -24.14
N LYS A 9 30.75 27.24 -23.50
CA LYS A 9 30.74 26.55 -22.21
C LYS A 9 30.09 27.40 -21.11
N ALA A 10 30.36 28.69 -21.08
CA ALA A 10 29.71 29.62 -20.15
C ALA A 10 28.20 29.70 -20.40
N ALA A 11 27.76 29.77 -21.66
CA ALA A 11 26.34 29.75 -22.01
C ALA A 11 25.64 28.46 -21.56
N TYR A 12 26.26 27.28 -21.77
CA TYR A 12 25.71 26.01 -21.27
C TYR A 12 25.62 25.97 -19.75
N ALA A 13 26.66 26.45 -19.05
CA ALA A 13 26.65 26.51 -17.59
C ALA A 13 25.50 27.38 -17.07
N VAL A 14 25.26 28.54 -17.68
CA VAL A 14 24.14 29.42 -17.33
C VAL A 14 22.79 28.73 -17.55
N VAL A 15 22.60 28.04 -18.68
CA VAL A 15 21.36 27.31 -18.97
C VAL A 15 21.13 26.17 -17.96
N ILE A 16 22.18 25.41 -17.62
CA ILE A 16 22.09 24.33 -16.61
C ILE A 16 21.73 24.90 -15.24
N ILE A 17 22.39 25.98 -14.81
CA ILE A 17 22.08 26.64 -13.53
C ILE A 17 20.62 27.14 -13.52
N ALA A 18 20.15 27.74 -14.61
CA ALA A 18 18.78 28.19 -14.73
C ALA A 18 17.78 27.02 -14.63
N MET A 19 18.03 25.90 -15.30
CA MET A 19 17.19 24.70 -15.19
C MET A 19 17.16 24.13 -13.77
N LEU A 20 18.32 24.04 -13.11
CA LEU A 20 18.39 23.57 -11.72
C LEU A 20 17.68 24.52 -10.76
N ALA A 21 17.79 25.84 -10.97
CA ALA A 21 17.07 26.83 -10.18
C ALA A 21 15.55 26.71 -10.34
N VAL A 22 15.06 26.46 -11.55
CA VAL A 22 13.62 26.22 -11.81
C VAL A 22 13.16 24.93 -11.12
N LEU A 23 13.90 23.83 -11.28
CA LEU A 23 13.56 22.55 -10.63
C LEU A 23 13.55 22.68 -9.10
N PHE A 24 14.55 23.35 -8.54
CA PHE A 24 14.64 23.58 -7.10
C PHE A 24 13.52 24.50 -6.60
N TYR A 25 13.18 25.55 -7.35
CA TYR A 25 12.05 26.42 -7.03
C TYR A 25 10.71 25.67 -7.06
N SER A 26 10.48 24.84 -8.09
CA SER A 26 9.30 23.97 -8.17
C SER A 26 9.23 23.00 -6.98
N PHE A 27 10.37 22.43 -6.57
CA PHE A 27 10.44 21.60 -5.36
C PHE A 27 10.09 22.38 -4.09
N LEU A 28 10.66 23.58 -3.89
CA LEU A 28 10.36 24.42 -2.73
C LEU A 28 8.86 24.79 -2.65
N LEU A 29 8.24 25.05 -3.81
CA LEU A 29 6.80 25.29 -3.86
C LEU A 29 5.98 24.07 -3.42
N GLN A 30 6.49 22.85 -3.55
CA GLN A 30 5.78 21.62 -3.15
C GLN A 30 6.19 21.11 -1.77
N VAL A 31 7.29 21.59 -1.18
CA VAL A 31 7.77 21.15 0.14
C VAL A 31 6.73 21.31 1.24
N HIS A 32 5.89 22.34 1.19
CA HIS A 32 4.86 22.54 2.20
C HIS A 32 3.77 21.45 2.16
N GLU A 33 3.50 20.87 0.99
CA GLU A 33 2.57 19.74 0.81
C GLU A 33 3.13 18.47 1.47
N LEU A 34 4.46 18.29 1.47
CA LEU A 34 5.13 17.18 2.15
C LEU A 34 5.04 17.27 3.69
N ALA A 35 4.76 18.47 4.23
CA ALA A 35 4.63 18.71 5.65
C ALA A 35 3.17 18.66 6.14
N ILE A 36 2.20 18.38 5.27
CA ILE A 36 0.80 18.25 5.65
C ILE A 36 0.66 17.03 6.57
N LYS A 37 0.13 17.28 7.78
CA LYS A 37 -0.19 16.20 8.72
C LYS A 37 -1.10 15.19 8.03
N PRO A 38 -0.91 13.86 8.23
CA PRO A 38 -1.78 12.85 7.63
C PRO A 38 -3.27 13.15 7.82
N SER A 39 -3.68 13.63 9.01
CA SER A 39 -5.05 14.01 9.33
C SER A 39 -5.66 15.14 8.49
N LYS A 40 -4.84 15.90 7.75
CA LYS A 40 -5.25 17.01 6.88
C LYS A 40 -5.15 16.65 5.39
N ILE A 41 -4.59 15.49 5.04
CA ILE A 41 -4.58 15.00 3.66
C ILE A 41 -6.01 14.59 3.32
N ALA A 42 -6.54 15.16 2.23
CA ALA A 42 -7.83 14.78 1.69
C ALA A 42 -7.76 13.32 1.23
N GLN A 43 -8.39 12.43 2.00
CA GLN A 43 -8.52 11.01 1.72
C GLN A 43 -10.00 10.67 1.82
N ALA A 44 -10.47 9.73 0.99
CA ALA A 44 -11.83 9.21 1.12
C ALA A 44 -12.07 8.71 2.55
N GLY A 45 -13.24 9.03 3.14
CA GLY A 45 -13.54 8.71 4.54
C GLY A 45 -13.37 7.23 4.88
N GLY A 46 -13.80 6.34 3.97
CA GLY A 46 -13.61 4.88 4.11
C GLY A 46 -12.13 4.47 4.13
N ALA A 47 -11.29 5.08 3.30
CA ALA A 47 -9.86 4.78 3.27
C ALA A 47 -9.15 5.24 4.56
N ARG A 48 -9.56 6.40 5.12
CA ARG A 48 -9.07 6.85 6.43
C ARG A 48 -9.53 5.94 7.57
N PHE A 49 -10.80 5.51 7.53
CA PHE A 49 -11.32 4.56 8.50
C PHE A 49 -10.55 3.24 8.45
N TYR A 50 -10.30 2.73 7.25
CA TYR A 50 -9.52 1.52 7.03
C TYR A 50 -8.07 1.66 7.51
N GLU A 51 -7.39 2.77 7.24
CA GLU A 51 -6.04 3.04 7.76
C GLU A 51 -6.01 2.96 9.30
N ASN A 52 -6.96 3.63 9.97
CA ASN A 52 -7.09 3.57 11.42
C ASN A 52 -7.41 2.15 11.92
N PHE A 53 -8.23 1.39 11.19
CA PHE A 53 -8.48 -0.01 11.49
C PHE A 53 -7.19 -0.84 11.44
N VAL A 54 -6.31 -0.61 10.46
CA VAL A 54 -5.00 -1.29 10.36
C VAL A 54 -4.11 -0.96 11.55
N TYR A 55 -3.95 0.32 11.90
CA TYR A 55 -3.13 0.72 13.03
C TYR A 55 -3.63 0.13 14.36
N ASN A 56 -4.95 0.06 14.55
CA ASN A 56 -5.54 -0.41 15.81
C ASN A 56 -5.63 -1.95 15.91
N SER A 57 -5.80 -2.65 14.78
CA SER A 57 -6.11 -4.08 14.78
C SER A 57 -4.94 -4.97 14.38
N SER A 58 -3.90 -4.43 13.73
CA SER A 58 -2.76 -5.22 13.24
C SER A 58 -2.01 -5.98 14.33
N SER A 59 -2.03 -5.49 15.58
CA SER A 59 -1.48 -6.18 16.74
C SER A 59 -2.07 -7.58 16.96
N LYS A 60 -3.31 -7.82 16.50
CA LYS A 60 -3.99 -9.13 16.57
C LYS A 60 -3.50 -10.13 15.52
N ILE A 61 -2.79 -9.68 14.49
CA ILE A 61 -2.14 -10.55 13.49
C ILE A 61 -0.79 -11.02 14.08
N PRO A 62 -0.54 -12.32 14.27
CA PRO A 62 0.77 -12.81 14.69
C PRO A 62 1.89 -12.36 13.73
N ASN A 63 3.06 -11.98 14.26
CA ASN A 63 4.21 -11.56 13.43
C ASN A 63 4.73 -12.67 12.51
N SER A 64 4.40 -13.93 12.79
CA SER A 64 4.72 -15.07 11.93
C SER A 64 3.79 -15.27 10.75
N CYS A 65 2.76 -14.41 10.58
CA CYS A 65 1.87 -14.46 9.43
C CYS A 65 2.37 -13.59 8.27
N LEU A 66 1.89 -13.91 7.07
CA LEU A 66 2.02 -13.07 5.88
C LEU A 66 0.65 -12.49 5.51
N VAL A 67 0.60 -11.18 5.29
CA VAL A 67 -0.64 -10.46 4.91
C VAL A 67 -0.65 -10.17 3.40
N PHE A 68 -1.71 -10.59 2.71
CA PHE A 68 -2.00 -10.24 1.33
C PHE A 68 -2.89 -9.00 1.31
N SER A 69 -2.33 -7.87 0.87
CA SER A 69 -2.98 -6.56 0.93
C SER A 69 -2.82 -5.79 -0.38
N TYR A 70 -3.79 -4.94 -0.71
CA TYR A 70 -3.61 -3.95 -1.79
C TYR A 70 -2.62 -2.85 -1.40
N ASP A 71 -2.45 -2.60 -0.09
CA ASP A 71 -1.56 -1.59 0.47
C ASP A 71 -0.52 -2.22 1.43
N PRO A 72 0.41 -3.06 0.94
CA PRO A 72 1.38 -3.77 1.80
C PRO A 72 2.16 -2.83 2.73
N THR A 73 2.47 -1.63 2.26
CA THR A 73 3.20 -0.61 3.01
C THR A 73 2.53 -0.26 4.35
N LEU A 74 1.20 -0.24 4.43
CA LEU A 74 0.50 0.03 5.70
C LEU A 74 0.83 -1.02 6.76
N PHE A 75 0.94 -2.28 6.36
CA PHE A 75 1.31 -3.39 7.23
C PHE A 75 2.80 -3.40 7.59
N ASN A 76 3.67 -3.03 6.64
CA ASN A 76 5.11 -2.92 6.88
C ASN A 76 5.43 -1.83 7.93
N ILE A 77 4.71 -0.71 7.90
CA ILE A 77 4.86 0.39 8.88
C ILE A 77 4.54 -0.08 10.31
N VAL A 78 3.56 -0.98 10.47
CA VAL A 78 3.20 -1.57 11.77
C VAL A 78 3.92 -2.89 12.06
N GLY A 79 5.00 -3.18 11.34
CA GLY A 79 5.88 -4.32 11.61
C GLY A 79 5.28 -5.69 11.27
N LYS A 80 4.37 -5.75 10.29
CA LYS A 80 3.80 -7.01 9.78
C LYS A 80 4.37 -7.33 8.41
N ASN A 81 4.68 -8.59 8.17
CA ASN A 81 5.07 -9.07 6.85
C ASN A 81 3.87 -8.98 5.91
N SER A 82 4.03 -8.30 4.78
CA SER A 82 2.96 -8.13 3.81
C SER A 82 3.49 -8.17 2.38
N VAL A 83 2.55 -8.45 1.47
CA VAL A 83 2.81 -8.65 0.04
C VAL A 83 1.58 -8.18 -0.73
N GLN A 84 1.80 -7.78 -1.99
CA GLN A 84 0.73 -7.37 -2.88
C GLN A 84 -0.35 -8.45 -3.00
N TYR A 85 -1.62 -8.05 -2.92
CA TYR A 85 -2.79 -8.93 -2.88
C TYR A 85 -2.77 -10.03 -3.96
N TYR A 86 -2.47 -9.65 -5.20
CA TYR A 86 -2.47 -10.54 -6.38
C TYR A 86 -1.58 -11.79 -6.26
N TYR A 87 -0.58 -11.79 -5.37
CA TYR A 87 0.25 -12.98 -5.15
C TYR A 87 -0.52 -14.16 -4.56
N ILE A 88 -1.73 -13.93 -4.04
CA ILE A 88 -2.61 -15.00 -3.55
C ILE A 88 -3.02 -15.99 -4.66
N TYR A 89 -2.98 -15.57 -5.93
CA TYR A 89 -3.29 -16.43 -7.08
C TYR A 89 -2.06 -17.08 -7.71
N ASN A 90 -0.86 -16.71 -7.26
CA ASN A 90 0.36 -17.32 -7.75
C ASN A 90 0.66 -18.59 -6.94
N GLN A 91 0.32 -19.76 -7.51
CA GLN A 91 0.47 -21.05 -6.84
C GLN A 91 1.91 -21.35 -6.37
N SER A 92 2.92 -20.98 -7.16
CA SER A 92 4.32 -21.15 -6.77
C SER A 92 4.69 -20.26 -5.59
N PHE A 93 4.19 -19.02 -5.56
CA PHE A 93 4.35 -18.13 -4.42
C PHE A 93 3.62 -18.67 -3.18
N MET A 94 2.35 -19.06 -3.33
CA MET A 94 1.54 -19.60 -2.23
C MET A 94 2.13 -20.85 -1.60
N GLY A 95 2.70 -21.76 -2.41
CA GLY A 95 3.42 -22.92 -1.90
C GLY A 95 4.63 -22.54 -1.03
N ARG A 96 5.42 -21.56 -1.46
CA ARG A 96 6.56 -21.04 -0.66
C ARG A 96 6.10 -20.31 0.59
N ALA A 97 5.13 -19.42 0.45
CA ALA A 97 4.57 -18.64 1.57
C ALA A 97 3.99 -19.56 2.66
N SER A 98 3.30 -20.64 2.28
CA SER A 98 2.75 -21.62 3.22
C SER A 98 3.83 -22.42 3.96
N ALA A 99 5.03 -22.55 3.40
CA ALA A 99 6.16 -23.22 4.04
C ALA A 99 6.97 -22.29 4.96
N GLU A 100 7.07 -20.99 4.60
CA GLU A 100 7.87 -20.00 5.32
C GLU A 100 7.09 -19.36 6.49
N TYR A 101 5.79 -19.15 6.35
CA TYR A 101 4.95 -18.45 7.32
C TYR A 101 4.00 -19.41 8.05
N LYS A 102 3.75 -19.14 9.34
CA LYS A 102 2.84 -19.99 10.16
C LYS A 102 1.36 -19.78 9.82
N CYS A 103 1.04 -18.73 9.08
CA CYS A 103 -0.31 -18.32 8.74
C CYS A 103 -0.29 -17.36 7.56
N LEU A 104 -1.34 -17.42 6.77
CA LEU A 104 -1.62 -16.50 5.68
C LEU A 104 -2.89 -15.72 6.01
N VAL A 105 -2.89 -14.43 5.74
CA VAL A 105 -3.98 -13.51 6.10
C VAL A 105 -4.39 -12.70 4.88
N ILE A 106 -5.68 -12.73 4.58
CA ILE A 106 -6.29 -11.84 3.59
C ILE A 106 -6.67 -10.55 4.31
N ASP A 107 -6.18 -9.43 3.79
CA ASP A 107 -6.63 -8.10 4.18
C ASP A 107 -7.77 -7.66 3.25
N TYR A 108 -8.99 -7.71 3.78
CA TYR A 108 -10.20 -7.21 3.12
C TYR A 108 -10.32 -5.71 3.40
N GLY A 109 -9.48 -4.93 2.74
CA GLY A 109 -9.29 -3.50 2.98
C GLY A 109 -10.12 -2.57 2.10
N TYR A 110 -9.74 -1.28 2.08
CA TYR A 110 -10.45 -0.24 1.31
C TYR A 110 -10.70 -0.61 -0.15
N TRP A 111 -9.67 -1.13 -0.83
CA TRP A 111 -9.75 -1.48 -2.25
C TRP A 111 -10.71 -2.64 -2.55
N CYS A 112 -11.02 -3.49 -1.58
CA CYS A 112 -12.04 -4.54 -1.72
C CYS A 112 -13.47 -3.98 -1.82
N GLY A 113 -13.69 -2.71 -1.45
CA GLY A 113 -14.96 -2.01 -1.62
C GLY A 113 -15.10 -1.29 -2.96
N THR A 114 -14.04 -1.30 -3.78
CA THR A 114 -14.09 -0.76 -5.14
C THR A 114 -14.61 -1.84 -6.12
N PRO A 115 -15.07 -1.48 -7.33
CA PRO A 115 -15.58 -2.45 -8.31
C PRO A 115 -14.45 -3.30 -8.93
N ASP A 116 -13.78 -4.10 -8.09
CA ASP A 116 -12.82 -5.14 -8.44
C ASP A 116 -13.27 -6.43 -7.74
N ASN A 117 -13.35 -7.52 -8.51
CA ASN A 117 -13.87 -8.79 -8.04
C ASN A 117 -12.81 -9.64 -7.32
N ILE A 118 -11.57 -9.18 -7.27
CA ILE A 118 -10.45 -9.97 -6.73
C ILE A 118 -10.67 -10.36 -5.28
N CYS A 119 -11.08 -9.44 -4.40
CA CYS A 119 -11.30 -9.82 -3.02
C CYS A 119 -12.42 -10.85 -2.86
N GLN A 120 -13.49 -10.74 -3.66
CA GLN A 120 -14.58 -11.72 -3.67
C GLN A 120 -14.10 -13.08 -4.22
N GLN A 121 -13.28 -13.08 -5.26
CA GLN A 121 -12.66 -14.29 -5.82
C GLN A 121 -11.80 -15.00 -4.79
N ALA A 122 -10.94 -14.27 -4.07
CA ALA A 122 -10.14 -14.86 -3.00
C ALA A 122 -11.02 -15.53 -1.92
N PHE A 123 -12.13 -14.91 -1.54
CA PHE A 123 -13.07 -15.51 -0.57
C PHE A 123 -13.85 -16.70 -1.15
N SER A 124 -14.02 -16.77 -2.48
CA SER A 124 -14.58 -17.95 -3.13
C SER A 124 -13.60 -19.12 -3.20
N GLU A 125 -12.30 -18.86 -3.28
CA GLU A 125 -11.25 -19.88 -3.38
C GLU A 125 -10.79 -20.40 -2.01
N TYR A 126 -10.74 -19.53 -0.99
CA TYR A 126 -10.17 -19.84 0.30
C TYR A 126 -11.22 -19.91 1.41
N LYS A 127 -11.07 -20.91 2.28
CA LYS A 127 -11.74 -20.92 3.59
C LYS A 127 -11.03 -19.94 4.49
N THR A 128 -11.78 -19.07 5.15
CA THR A 128 -11.21 -18.05 6.02
C THR A 128 -11.87 -18.00 7.39
N SER A 129 -11.16 -17.43 8.36
CA SER A 129 -11.66 -17.16 9.71
C SER A 129 -11.30 -15.73 10.12
N PRO A 130 -12.25 -14.94 10.64
CA PRO A 130 -11.98 -13.55 11.00
C PRO A 130 -11.01 -13.44 12.17
N ILE A 131 -10.01 -12.57 12.04
CA ILE A 131 -9.08 -12.17 13.11
C ILE A 131 -9.58 -10.86 13.75
N ALA A 132 -9.97 -9.90 12.91
CA ALA A 132 -10.51 -8.61 13.31
C ALA A 132 -11.39 -8.08 12.18
N THR A 133 -12.50 -7.43 12.52
CA THR A 133 -13.37 -6.75 11.57
C THR A 133 -13.80 -5.39 12.12
N ALA A 134 -14.17 -4.48 11.23
CA ALA A 134 -14.78 -3.20 11.58
C ALA A 134 -15.65 -2.71 10.42
N THR A 135 -16.86 -2.24 10.74
CA THR A 135 -17.80 -1.73 9.73
C THR A 135 -17.73 -0.22 9.62
N TYR A 136 -17.54 0.29 8.41
CA TYR A 136 -17.66 1.71 8.09
C TYR A 136 -19.12 2.03 7.74
N LEU A 137 -19.82 2.63 8.70
CA LEU A 137 -21.26 2.87 8.63
C LEU A 137 -21.74 3.68 7.42
N PRO A 138 -21.03 4.72 6.93
CA PRO A 138 -21.52 5.52 5.81
C PRO A 138 -21.80 4.71 4.53
N ASP A 139 -20.98 3.69 4.27
CA ASP A 139 -21.11 2.83 3.08
C ASP A 139 -21.54 1.40 3.45
N ASN A 140 -21.79 1.14 4.74
CA ASN A 140 -22.08 -0.17 5.33
C ASN A 140 -21.10 -1.27 4.88
N PHE A 141 -19.81 -0.92 4.76
CA PHE A 141 -18.76 -1.82 4.29
C PHE A 141 -17.98 -2.39 5.48
N GLU A 142 -17.81 -3.72 5.53
CA GLU A 142 -16.99 -4.38 6.55
C GLU A 142 -15.55 -4.52 6.05
N TYR A 143 -14.61 -3.93 6.78
CA TYR A 143 -13.18 -4.21 6.65
C TYR A 143 -12.80 -5.36 7.57
N GLY A 144 -11.81 -6.16 7.18
CA GLY A 144 -11.34 -7.21 8.06
C GLY A 144 -10.05 -7.91 7.67
N PHE A 145 -9.47 -8.55 8.66
CA PHE A 145 -8.34 -9.47 8.50
C PHE A 145 -8.85 -10.88 8.66
N TYR A 146 -8.59 -11.72 7.66
CA TYR A 146 -9.14 -13.06 7.61
C TYR A 146 -8.00 -14.07 7.43
N ARG A 147 -7.83 -14.95 8.41
CA ARG A 147 -6.86 -16.04 8.32
C ARG A 147 -7.33 -17.06 7.31
N ILE A 148 -6.47 -17.43 6.36
CA ILE A 148 -6.72 -18.59 5.49
C ILE A 148 -6.57 -19.87 6.29
N THR A 149 -7.60 -20.72 6.28
CA THR A 149 -7.65 -22.00 7.00
C THR A 149 -7.68 -23.21 6.07
N GLY A 150 -7.83 -22.97 4.76
CA GLY A 150 -7.80 -24.00 3.72
C GLY A 150 -8.36 -23.48 2.41
N TYR A 151 -8.67 -24.39 1.49
CA TYR A 151 -9.36 -24.10 0.25
C TYR A 151 -10.85 -24.42 0.37
N ASN A 152 -11.71 -23.65 -0.28
CA ASN A 152 -13.07 -24.06 -0.56
C ASN A 152 -12.98 -25.20 -1.57
N SER A 153 -13.50 -26.37 -1.22
CA SER A 153 -13.52 -27.51 -2.13
C SER A 153 -14.28 -27.08 -3.39
N SER A 154 -13.59 -27.06 -4.53
CA SER A 154 -14.23 -26.96 -5.85
C SER A 154 -14.99 -28.25 -6.16
#